data_AF-A0A413T3K4-F1
#
_entry.id   AF-A0A413T3K4-F1
#
_cell.length_a   1.000
_cell.length_b   1.000
_cell.length_c   1.000
_cell.angle_alpha   90.00
_cell.angle_beta   90.00
_cell.angle_gamma   90.00
#
_symmetry.space_group_name_H-M   'P 1'
#
loop_
_entity.id
_entity.type
_entity.pdbx_description
1 polymer ?
#
loop_
_entity_poly.entity_id
_entity_poly.type
_entity_poly.pdbx_seq_one_letter_code
_entity_poly.pdbx_strand_id
1 'polypeptide(L)'
;MALPFTQVRGQNTSNEFVEEMHLLEIENRMLNFYQELKNISAKIGQYTSDELTEVDKKVTAIDTKWNTYYQAQQIIIAEDDSLLQIAANYQLAKQNLLDSIALQKHIFKSQKDFAEAETFFQTQDNTYSQLYETAFEYSLVKTLATELEKIKGKEQLLFAEVQNHYDIAKSLSEEFSNFLPRFQPIEEKYIELKNISEKIQALEYKPWLQRIKDYLYSLAAVAMILLFLNMLQAKLKALKQARENAKKLREMMDKDNNDYPTI
;
A
#
# COMPACT_ATOMS: atom_id res chain seq x y z
N MET A 1 -38.40 71.64 56.14
CA MET A 1 -38.19 71.17 54.76
C MET A 1 -37.21 70.02 54.82
N ALA A 2 -37.70 68.80 54.67
CA ALA A 2 -36.89 67.58 54.73
C ALA A 2 -36.58 67.11 53.30
N LEU A 3 -35.30 66.91 53.00
CA LEU A 3 -34.82 66.27 51.78
C LEU A 3 -35.14 64.76 51.85
N PRO A 4 -35.63 64.12 50.77
CA PRO A 4 -35.57 62.68 50.68
C PRO A 4 -34.24 62.27 50.05
N PHE A 5 -33.38 61.66 50.87
CA PHE A 5 -32.38 60.70 50.38
C PHE A 5 -33.12 59.54 49.73
N THR A 6 -32.94 59.34 48.43
CA THR A 6 -33.26 58.06 47.78
C THR A 6 -31.95 57.37 47.43
N GLN A 7 -31.66 56.37 48.26
CA GLN A 7 -30.56 55.44 48.13
C GLN A 7 -30.93 54.42 47.05
N VAL A 8 -30.31 54.54 45.87
CA VAL A 8 -30.30 53.47 44.86
C VAL A 8 -28.84 53.06 44.65
N ARG A 9 -28.34 52.18 45.53
CA ARG A 9 -27.04 51.53 45.34
C ARG A 9 -27.05 50.22 46.10
N GLY A 10 -27.44 49.15 45.42
CA GLY A 10 -27.49 47.80 45.99
C GLY A 10 -27.84 46.66 45.04
N GLN A 11 -28.28 46.94 43.79
CA GLN A 11 -28.74 45.90 42.86
C GLN A 11 -27.73 45.49 41.76
N ASN A 12 -26.68 46.27 41.48
CA ASN A 12 -25.77 45.97 40.37
C ASN A 12 -24.74 44.86 40.69
N THR A 13 -24.23 44.80 41.92
CA THR A 13 -23.14 43.87 42.27
C THR A 13 -23.59 42.42 42.39
N SER A 14 -24.87 42.17 42.69
CA SER A 14 -25.42 40.82 42.78
C SER A 14 -25.70 40.19 41.41
N ASN A 15 -26.06 40.99 40.41
CA ASN A 15 -26.30 40.50 39.05
C ASN A 15 -24.98 40.19 38.33
N GLU A 16 -23.97 41.03 38.50
CA GLU A 16 -22.63 40.86 37.91
C GLU A 16 -21.96 39.55 38.40
N PHE A 17 -22.11 39.23 39.69
CA PHE A 17 -21.61 37.97 40.25
C PHE A 17 -22.36 36.72 39.73
N VAL A 18 -23.67 36.83 39.48
CA VAL A 18 -24.47 35.72 38.94
C VAL A 18 -24.14 35.46 37.47
N GLU A 19 -23.90 36.53 36.69
CA GLU A 19 -23.44 36.43 35.30
C GLU A 19 -22.04 35.83 35.19
N GLU A 20 -21.10 36.24 36.05
CA GLU A 20 -19.75 35.68 36.09
C GLU A 20 -19.75 34.19 36.48
N MET A 21 -20.57 33.80 37.47
CA MET A 21 -20.72 32.39 37.86
C MET A 21 -21.31 31.53 36.74
N HIS A 22 -22.27 32.07 35.98
CA HIS A 22 -22.87 31.37 34.84
C HIS A 22 -21.87 31.21 33.68
N LEU A 23 -21.07 32.24 33.38
CA LEU A 23 -20.00 32.17 32.38
C LEU A 23 -18.96 31.10 32.74
N LEU A 24 -18.53 31.06 34.01
CA LEU A 24 -17.60 30.03 34.50
C LEU A 24 -18.18 28.61 34.42
N GLU A 25 -19.49 28.44 34.64
CA GLU A 25 -20.14 27.14 34.47
C GLU A 25 -20.10 26.69 33.00
N ILE A 26 -20.40 27.61 32.08
CA ILE A 26 -20.34 27.34 30.63
C ILE A 26 -18.92 26.98 30.21
N GLU A 27 -17.94 27.77 30.62
CA GLU A 27 -16.53 27.55 30.31
C GLU A 27 -16.08 26.17 30.78
N ASN A 28 -16.34 25.83 32.07
CA ASN A 28 -15.98 24.53 32.63
C ASN A 28 -16.66 23.38 31.88
N ARG A 29 -17.93 23.54 31.51
CA ARG A 29 -18.64 22.50 30.77
C ARG A 29 -18.06 22.30 29.37
N MET A 30 -17.70 23.38 28.67
CA MET A 30 -17.05 23.31 27.36
C MET A 30 -15.65 22.69 27.45
N LEU A 31 -14.86 23.07 28.46
CA LEU A 31 -13.55 22.49 28.72
C LEU A 31 -13.62 20.99 29.02
N ASN A 32 -14.64 20.53 29.73
CA ASN A 32 -14.84 19.10 29.99
C ASN A 32 -15.02 18.30 28.69
N PHE A 33 -15.86 18.77 27.76
CA PHE A 33 -16.02 18.11 26.45
C PHE A 33 -14.71 18.06 25.66
N TYR A 34 -13.95 19.17 25.67
CA TYR A 34 -12.64 19.23 25.03
C TYR A 34 -11.63 18.26 25.67
N GLN A 35 -11.60 18.17 27.00
CA GLN A 35 -10.74 17.25 27.73
C GLN A 35 -11.10 15.79 27.46
N GLU A 36 -12.39 15.45 27.35
CA GLU A 36 -12.83 14.10 26.97
C GLU A 36 -12.25 13.69 25.61
N LEU A 37 -12.31 14.57 24.60
CA LEU A 37 -11.70 14.31 23.29
C LEU A 37 -10.17 14.15 23.39
N LYS A 38 -9.50 15.00 24.16
CA LYS A 38 -8.05 14.90 24.36
C LYS A 38 -7.63 13.60 25.05
N ASN A 39 -8.41 13.14 26.02
CA ASN A 39 -8.15 11.89 26.73
C ASN A 39 -8.28 10.67 25.80
N ILE A 40 -9.23 10.71 24.86
CA ILE A 40 -9.36 9.69 23.81
C ILE A 40 -8.16 9.78 22.86
N SER A 41 -7.85 10.98 22.37
CA SER A 41 -6.74 11.23 21.45
C SER A 41 -5.40 10.75 21.99
N ALA A 42 -5.12 10.96 23.28
CA ALA A 42 -3.89 10.50 23.93
C ALA A 42 -3.69 8.97 23.91
N LYS A 43 -4.79 8.21 23.74
CA LYS A 43 -4.77 6.73 23.75
C LYS A 43 -4.96 6.13 22.35
N ILE A 44 -5.06 6.95 21.31
CA ILE A 44 -5.49 6.47 19.98
C ILE A 44 -4.62 5.34 19.43
N GLY A 45 -3.30 5.44 19.60
CA GLY A 45 -2.33 4.44 19.13
C GLY A 45 -2.27 3.16 19.97
N GLN A 46 -3.02 3.08 21.07
CA GLN A 46 -3.08 1.90 21.95
C GLN A 46 -4.32 1.03 21.68
N TYR A 47 -5.31 1.57 20.97
CA TYR A 47 -6.54 0.83 20.67
C TYR A 47 -6.30 -0.22 19.60
N THR A 48 -6.90 -1.37 19.81
CA THR A 48 -7.06 -2.42 18.81
C THR A 48 -8.09 -2.03 17.74
N SER A 49 -8.12 -2.77 16.64
CA SER A 49 -9.07 -2.54 15.55
C SER A 49 -10.54 -2.52 16.01
N ASP A 50 -10.92 -3.44 16.89
CA ASP A 50 -12.30 -3.54 17.40
C ASP A 50 -12.62 -2.36 18.34
N GLU A 51 -11.68 -1.99 19.20
CA GLU A 51 -11.83 -0.86 20.12
C GLU A 51 -11.95 0.48 19.38
N LEU A 52 -11.28 0.66 18.23
CA LEU A 52 -11.42 1.88 17.42
C LEU A 52 -12.86 2.12 16.94
N THR A 53 -13.62 1.05 16.67
CA THR A 53 -15.02 1.18 16.28
C THR A 53 -15.87 1.70 17.44
N GLU A 54 -15.60 1.23 18.66
CA GLU A 54 -16.28 1.72 19.87
C GLU A 54 -15.83 3.14 20.24
N VAL A 55 -14.56 3.48 20.02
CA VAL A 55 -14.04 4.83 20.22
C VAL A 55 -14.71 5.82 19.26
N ASP A 56 -14.88 5.47 18.00
CA ASP A 56 -15.56 6.29 16.99
C ASP A 56 -17.02 6.60 17.38
N LYS A 57 -17.74 5.58 17.88
CA LYS A 57 -19.09 5.78 18.45
C LYS A 57 -19.07 6.70 19.67
N LYS A 58 -18.09 6.57 20.56
CA LYS A 58 -17.94 7.45 21.74
C LYS A 58 -17.69 8.90 21.32
N VAL A 59 -16.80 9.15 20.35
CA VAL A 59 -16.54 10.50 19.82
C VAL A 59 -17.81 11.10 19.23
N THR A 60 -18.57 10.33 18.45
CA THR A 60 -19.86 10.77 17.89
C THR A 60 -20.88 11.11 18.98
N ALA A 61 -20.95 10.33 20.06
CA ALA A 61 -21.84 10.59 21.18
C ALA A 61 -21.45 11.86 21.96
N ILE A 62 -20.14 12.09 22.17
CA ILE A 62 -19.62 13.32 22.79
C ILE A 62 -19.97 14.52 21.91
N ASP A 63 -19.74 14.42 20.60
CA ASP A 63 -20.04 15.48 19.65
C ASP A 63 -21.53 15.83 19.58
N THR A 64 -22.40 14.83 19.64
CA THR A 64 -23.85 15.06 19.69
C THR A 64 -24.26 15.86 20.93
N LYS A 65 -23.68 15.53 22.09
CA LYS A 65 -23.92 16.25 23.35
C LYS A 65 -23.34 17.67 23.31
N TRP A 66 -22.12 17.83 22.76
CA TRP A 66 -21.50 19.12 22.52
C TRP A 66 -22.38 20.01 21.65
N ASN A 67 -22.83 19.51 20.49
CA ASN A 67 -23.64 20.29 19.55
C ASN A 67 -24.95 20.77 20.19
N THR A 68 -25.60 19.91 20.96
CA THR A 68 -26.83 20.28 21.70
C THR A 68 -26.54 21.38 22.73
N TYR A 69 -25.45 21.24 23.48
CA TYR A 69 -25.05 22.21 24.50
C TYR A 69 -24.64 23.56 23.88
N TYR A 70 -23.81 23.53 22.84
CA TYR A 70 -23.35 24.71 22.10
C TYR A 70 -24.54 25.49 21.52
N GLN A 71 -25.51 24.81 20.92
CA GLN A 71 -26.72 25.45 20.41
C GLN A 71 -27.54 26.13 21.51
N ALA A 72 -27.67 25.49 22.68
CA ALA A 72 -28.40 26.07 23.81
C ALA A 72 -27.73 27.33 24.38
N GLN A 73 -26.40 27.45 24.27
CA GLN A 73 -25.61 28.56 24.81
C GLN A 73 -25.05 29.49 23.72
N GLN A 74 -25.53 29.38 22.48
CA GLN A 74 -24.90 29.98 21.29
C GLN A 74 -24.72 31.50 21.40
N ILE A 75 -25.70 32.20 21.96
CA ILE A 75 -25.65 33.67 22.11
C ILE A 75 -24.52 34.06 23.06
N ILE A 76 -24.46 33.44 24.23
CA ILE A 76 -23.45 33.72 25.25
C ILE A 76 -22.05 33.37 24.73
N ILE A 77 -21.90 32.24 24.05
CA ILE A 77 -20.62 31.81 23.47
C ILE A 77 -20.18 32.76 22.34
N ALA A 78 -21.10 33.32 21.56
CA ALA A 78 -20.77 34.24 20.47
C ALA A 78 -20.34 35.64 20.98
N GLU A 79 -20.76 36.01 22.18
CA GLU A 79 -20.45 37.30 22.80
C GLU A 79 -19.17 37.29 23.65
N ASP A 80 -18.65 36.09 23.97
CA ASP A 80 -17.42 35.90 24.76
C ASP A 80 -16.29 35.26 23.94
N ASP A 81 -15.21 36.01 23.72
CA ASP A 81 -14.05 35.56 22.93
C ASP A 81 -13.37 34.31 23.49
N SER A 82 -13.38 34.13 24.82
CA SER A 82 -12.74 32.98 25.47
C SER A 82 -13.53 31.69 25.23
N LEU A 83 -14.86 31.75 25.35
CA LEU A 83 -15.76 30.65 25.03
C LEU A 83 -15.70 30.30 23.54
N LEU A 84 -15.64 31.31 22.67
CA LEU A 84 -15.49 31.13 21.23
C LEU A 84 -14.17 30.43 20.89
N GLN A 85 -13.07 30.79 21.57
CA GLN A 85 -11.79 30.11 21.42
C GLN A 85 -11.84 28.64 21.87
N ILE A 86 -12.56 28.32 22.96
CA ILE A 86 -12.76 26.93 23.39
C ILE A 86 -13.54 26.15 22.34
N ALA A 87 -14.59 26.75 21.74
CA ALA A 87 -15.35 26.12 20.67
C ALA A 87 -14.48 25.83 19.43
N ALA A 88 -13.62 26.78 19.03
CA ALA A 88 -12.67 26.57 17.94
C ALA A 88 -11.66 25.45 18.25
N ASN A 89 -11.11 25.44 19.46
CA ASN A 89 -10.18 24.41 19.92
C ASN A 89 -10.84 23.02 19.96
N TYR A 90 -12.11 22.94 20.38
CA TYR A 90 -12.90 21.71 20.35
C TYR A 90 -13.02 21.15 18.94
N GLN A 91 -13.40 22.00 17.98
CA GLN A 91 -13.59 21.58 16.59
C GLN A 91 -12.27 21.09 15.96
N LEU A 92 -11.15 21.77 16.23
CA LEU A 92 -9.83 21.33 15.79
C LEU A 92 -9.43 19.99 16.42
N ALA A 93 -9.62 19.83 17.74
CA ALA A 93 -9.30 18.58 18.43
C ALA A 93 -10.15 17.41 17.92
N LYS A 94 -11.44 17.64 17.65
CA LYS A 94 -12.34 16.66 17.05
C LYS A 94 -11.84 16.22 15.67
N GLN A 95 -11.53 17.16 14.78
CA GLN A 95 -11.07 16.83 13.43
C GLN A 95 -9.78 16.00 13.48
N ASN A 96 -8.78 16.46 14.24
CA ASN A 96 -7.52 15.73 14.41
C ASN A 96 -7.73 14.32 14.98
N LEU A 97 -8.67 14.15 15.92
CA LEU A 97 -9.01 12.85 16.49
C LEU A 97 -9.67 11.94 15.45
N LEU A 98 -10.63 12.44 14.67
CA LEU A 98 -11.28 11.67 13.61
C LEU A 98 -10.28 11.24 12.53
N ASP A 99 -9.37 12.14 12.13
CA ASP A 99 -8.29 11.83 11.19
C ASP A 99 -7.35 10.76 11.74
N SER A 100 -7.01 10.84 13.04
CA SER A 100 -6.19 9.82 13.71
C SER A 100 -6.89 8.46 13.79
N ILE A 101 -8.20 8.44 14.07
CA ILE A 101 -9.01 7.21 14.05
C ILE A 101 -9.03 6.61 12.64
N ALA A 102 -9.27 7.43 11.62
CA ALA A 102 -9.31 6.99 10.24
C ALA A 102 -7.97 6.41 9.78
N LEU A 103 -6.86 7.09 10.09
CA LEU A 103 -5.51 6.61 9.81
C LEU A 103 -5.24 5.25 10.48
N GLN A 104 -5.57 5.12 11.77
CA GLN A 104 -5.31 3.87 12.48
C GLN A 104 -6.18 2.72 11.94
N LYS A 105 -7.44 2.97 11.60
CA LYS A 105 -8.31 1.99 10.93
C LYS A 105 -7.75 1.57 9.57
N HIS A 106 -7.24 2.53 8.79
CA HIS A 106 -6.61 2.25 7.50
C HIS A 106 -5.36 1.39 7.64
N ILE A 107 -4.51 1.65 8.65
CA ILE A 107 -3.34 0.83 8.96
C ILE A 107 -3.74 -0.62 9.27
N PHE A 108 -4.72 -0.84 10.15
CA PHE A 108 -5.18 -2.19 10.48
C PHE A 108 -5.78 -2.92 9.28
N LYS A 109 -6.59 -2.22 8.48
CA LYS A 109 -7.15 -2.78 7.25
C LYS A 109 -6.04 -3.17 6.28
N SER A 110 -5.07 -2.29 6.04
CA SER A 110 -3.93 -2.54 5.16
C SER A 110 -3.10 -3.73 5.61
N GLN A 111 -2.85 -3.88 6.92
CA GLN A 111 -2.16 -5.06 7.47
C GLN A 111 -2.94 -6.36 7.21
N LYS A 112 -4.26 -6.33 7.38
CA LYS A 112 -5.14 -7.47 7.13
C LYS A 112 -5.16 -7.84 5.65
N ASP A 113 -5.47 -6.88 4.79
CA ASP A 113 -5.59 -7.09 3.33
C ASP A 113 -4.26 -7.60 2.74
N PHE A 114 -3.12 -7.09 3.23
CA PHE A 114 -1.79 -7.58 2.84
C PHE A 114 -1.54 -9.03 3.31
N ALA A 115 -1.90 -9.35 4.56
CA ALA A 115 -1.74 -10.71 5.09
C ALA A 115 -2.65 -11.73 4.38
N GLU A 116 -3.85 -11.32 3.98
CA GLU A 116 -4.76 -12.12 3.16
C GLU A 116 -4.14 -12.39 1.78
N ALA A 117 -3.56 -11.39 1.12
CA ALA A 117 -2.83 -11.59 -0.14
C ALA A 117 -1.64 -12.54 0.02
N GLU A 118 -0.83 -12.37 1.07
CA GLU A 118 0.31 -13.27 1.35
C GLU A 118 -0.14 -14.73 1.51
N THR A 119 -1.18 -14.95 2.32
CA THR A 119 -1.75 -16.28 2.53
C THR A 119 -2.31 -16.85 1.24
N PHE A 120 -3.00 -16.03 0.45
CA PHE A 120 -3.55 -16.44 -0.85
C PHE A 120 -2.43 -16.99 -1.74
N PHE A 121 -1.33 -16.27 -1.93
CA PHE A 121 -0.20 -16.71 -2.76
C PHE A 121 0.47 -17.99 -2.26
N GLN A 122 0.59 -18.18 -0.94
CA GLN A 122 1.14 -19.40 -0.34
C GLN A 122 0.29 -20.65 -0.65
N THR A 123 -1.01 -20.47 -0.90
CA THR A 123 -1.92 -21.60 -1.21
C THR A 123 -2.02 -21.94 -2.70
N GLN A 124 -1.48 -21.11 -3.60
CA GLN A 124 -1.66 -21.30 -5.05
C GLN A 124 -0.80 -22.40 -5.67
N ASP A 125 0.27 -22.84 -5.01
CA ASP A 125 1.23 -23.81 -5.56
C ASP A 125 0.59 -25.11 -6.03
N ASN A 126 -0.18 -25.73 -5.14
CA ASN A 126 -0.85 -27.00 -5.46
C ASN A 126 -1.95 -26.80 -6.51
N THR A 127 -2.67 -25.68 -6.44
CA THR A 127 -3.77 -25.37 -7.35
C THR A 127 -3.30 -25.22 -8.79
N TYR A 128 -2.26 -24.42 -9.03
CA TYR A 128 -1.72 -24.23 -10.38
C TYR A 128 -1.01 -25.47 -10.91
N SER A 129 -0.35 -26.25 -10.06
CA SER A 129 0.23 -27.54 -10.47
C SER A 129 -0.86 -28.50 -10.98
N GLN A 130 -1.96 -28.64 -10.24
CA GLN A 130 -3.08 -29.51 -10.63
C GLN A 130 -3.79 -29.02 -11.89
N LEU A 131 -4.00 -27.70 -12.02
CA LEU A 131 -4.59 -27.11 -13.22
C LEU A 131 -3.72 -27.36 -14.45
N TYR A 132 -2.41 -27.19 -14.32
CA TYR A 132 -1.46 -27.44 -15.41
C TYR A 132 -1.43 -28.91 -15.82
N GLU A 133 -1.32 -29.84 -14.87
CA GLU A 133 -1.34 -31.28 -15.14
C GLU A 133 -2.62 -31.70 -15.86
N THR A 134 -3.78 -31.28 -15.34
CA THR A 134 -5.09 -31.61 -15.94
C THR A 134 -5.23 -31.03 -17.34
N ALA A 135 -4.86 -29.75 -17.53
CA ALA A 135 -4.89 -29.12 -18.84
C ALA A 135 -3.94 -29.83 -19.82
N PHE A 136 -2.77 -30.22 -19.36
CA PHE A 136 -1.80 -30.94 -20.17
C PHE A 136 -2.37 -32.30 -20.62
N GLU A 137 -2.93 -33.10 -19.72
CA GLU A 137 -3.55 -34.39 -20.05
C GLU A 137 -4.67 -34.24 -21.09
N TYR A 138 -5.57 -33.27 -20.89
CA TYR A 138 -6.68 -33.05 -21.83
C TYR A 138 -6.19 -32.60 -23.21
N SER A 139 -5.09 -31.85 -23.26
CA SER A 139 -4.50 -31.40 -24.51
C SER A 139 -3.84 -32.51 -25.35
N LEU A 140 -3.65 -33.71 -24.79
CA LEU A 140 -3.15 -34.88 -25.53
C LEU A 140 -4.27 -35.66 -26.24
N VAL A 141 -5.54 -35.47 -25.85
CA VAL A 141 -6.67 -36.30 -26.31
C VAL A 141 -7.69 -35.43 -27.05
N LYS A 142 -7.93 -35.72 -28.34
CA LYS A 142 -8.79 -34.88 -29.20
C LYS A 142 -10.21 -34.72 -28.66
N THR A 143 -10.76 -35.79 -28.08
CA THR A 143 -12.13 -35.81 -27.54
C THR A 143 -12.30 -34.99 -26.27
N LEU A 144 -11.20 -34.61 -25.61
CA LEU A 144 -11.20 -33.79 -24.39
C LEU A 144 -10.96 -32.29 -24.65
N ALA A 145 -10.93 -31.87 -25.92
CA ALA A 145 -10.72 -30.46 -26.29
C ALA A 145 -11.73 -29.51 -25.63
N THR A 146 -13.01 -29.90 -25.52
CA THR A 146 -14.03 -29.09 -24.85
C THR A 146 -13.79 -28.97 -23.33
N GLU A 147 -13.27 -30.02 -22.69
CA GLU A 147 -12.93 -29.98 -21.26
C GLU A 147 -11.67 -29.13 -21.02
N LEU A 148 -10.71 -29.14 -21.96
CA LEU A 148 -9.54 -28.25 -21.93
C LEU A 148 -9.96 -26.77 -21.92
N GLU A 149 -10.89 -26.37 -22.79
CA GLU A 149 -11.39 -24.99 -22.81
C GLU A 149 -12.12 -24.59 -21.52
N LYS A 150 -12.81 -25.53 -20.86
CA LYS A 150 -13.39 -25.29 -19.53
C LYS A 150 -12.32 -25.08 -18.47
N ILE A 151 -11.23 -25.87 -18.50
CA ILE A 151 -10.11 -25.69 -17.57
C ILE A 151 -9.43 -24.34 -17.79
N LYS A 152 -9.20 -23.93 -19.04
CA LYS A 152 -8.69 -22.59 -19.37
C LYS A 152 -9.60 -21.47 -18.86
N GLY A 153 -10.92 -21.62 -19.01
CA GLY A 153 -11.87 -20.64 -18.49
C GLY A 153 -11.83 -20.52 -16.96
N LYS A 154 -11.70 -21.65 -16.25
CA LYS A 154 -11.53 -21.66 -14.78
C LYS A 154 -10.20 -21.02 -14.35
N GLU A 155 -9.12 -21.37 -15.06
CA GLU A 155 -7.80 -20.81 -14.80
C GLU A 155 -7.79 -19.30 -15.01
N GLN A 156 -8.44 -18.79 -16.07
CA GLN A 156 -8.53 -17.35 -16.33
C GLN A 156 -9.23 -16.59 -15.19
N LEU A 157 -10.29 -17.17 -14.61
CA LEU A 157 -10.95 -16.59 -13.44
C LEU A 157 -10.04 -16.58 -12.21
N LEU A 158 -9.35 -17.69 -11.94
CA LEU A 158 -8.39 -17.77 -10.84
C LEU A 158 -7.22 -16.78 -11.03
N PHE A 159 -6.74 -16.62 -12.26
CA PHE A 159 -5.66 -15.67 -12.55
C PHE A 159 -6.10 -14.21 -12.37
N ALA A 160 -7.38 -13.90 -12.62
CA ALA A 160 -7.94 -12.59 -12.28
C ALA A 160 -7.93 -12.33 -10.75
N GLU A 161 -8.19 -13.36 -9.94
CA GLU A 161 -8.06 -13.27 -8.48
C GLU A 161 -6.60 -13.09 -8.04
N VAL A 162 -5.67 -13.84 -8.66
CA VAL A 162 -4.22 -13.67 -8.46
C VAL A 162 -3.78 -12.25 -8.76
N GLN A 163 -4.23 -11.69 -9.88
CA GLN A 163 -3.94 -10.31 -10.28
C GLN A 163 -4.46 -9.31 -9.25
N ASN A 164 -5.70 -9.46 -8.80
CA ASN A 164 -6.30 -8.58 -7.81
C ASN A 164 -5.52 -8.59 -6.47
N HIS A 165 -5.16 -9.77 -5.96
CA HIS A 165 -4.35 -9.88 -4.75
C HIS A 165 -2.94 -9.31 -4.91
N TYR A 166 -2.32 -9.47 -6.09
CA TYR A 166 -1.03 -8.85 -6.40
C TYR A 166 -1.13 -7.31 -6.40
N ASP A 167 -2.14 -6.74 -7.05
CA ASP A 167 -2.31 -5.29 -7.16
C ASP A 167 -2.58 -4.65 -5.79
N ILE A 168 -3.36 -5.33 -4.93
CA ILE A 168 -3.56 -4.93 -3.53
C ILE A 168 -2.22 -4.97 -2.78
N ALA A 169 -1.49 -6.09 -2.81
CA ALA A 169 -0.23 -6.21 -2.09
C ALA A 169 0.82 -5.18 -2.57
N LYS A 170 0.88 -4.93 -3.89
CA LYS A 170 1.78 -3.96 -4.50
C LYS A 170 1.46 -2.53 -4.04
N SER A 171 0.22 -2.09 -4.19
CA SER A 171 -0.21 -0.74 -3.78
C SER A 171 0.04 -0.50 -2.29
N LEU A 172 -0.26 -1.49 -1.44
CA LEU A 172 0.02 -1.40 -0.01
C LEU A 172 1.51 -1.37 0.31
N SER A 173 2.36 -2.04 -0.48
CA SER A 173 3.82 -1.99 -0.30
C SER A 173 4.44 -0.66 -0.73
N GLU A 174 3.81 0.02 -1.70
CA GLU A 174 4.18 1.38 -2.12
C GLU A 174 3.78 2.42 -1.07
N GLU A 175 2.63 2.24 -0.42
CA GLU A 175 2.16 3.08 0.68
C GLU A 175 2.94 2.84 1.98
N PHE A 176 3.16 1.58 2.33
CA PHE A 176 3.78 1.15 3.58
C PHE A 176 5.09 0.42 3.32
N SER A 177 6.21 1.17 3.39
CA SER A 177 7.55 0.66 3.07
C SER A 177 8.01 -0.54 3.91
N ASN A 178 7.43 -0.75 5.09
CA ASN A 178 7.67 -1.93 5.94
C ASN A 178 7.09 -3.23 5.34
N PHE A 179 6.17 -3.16 4.39
CA PHE A 179 5.66 -4.33 3.67
C PHE A 179 6.56 -4.76 2.51
N LEU A 180 7.45 -3.89 2.03
CA LEU A 180 8.29 -4.15 0.86
C LEU A 180 9.11 -5.47 0.96
N PRO A 181 9.74 -5.82 2.11
CA PRO A 181 10.43 -7.11 2.24
C PRO A 181 9.50 -8.32 2.15
N ARG A 182 8.25 -8.20 2.62
CA ARG A 182 7.24 -9.26 2.53
C ARG A 182 6.57 -9.33 1.17
N PHE A 183 6.62 -8.24 0.40
CA PHE A 183 6.08 -8.18 -0.96
C PHE A 183 6.98 -8.89 -1.98
N GLN A 184 8.30 -8.87 -1.81
CA GLN A 184 9.23 -9.51 -2.76
C GLN A 184 8.90 -10.99 -3.06
N PRO A 185 8.64 -11.86 -2.07
CA PRO A 185 8.22 -13.24 -2.35
C PRO A 185 6.88 -13.33 -3.10
N ILE A 186 5.94 -12.40 -2.84
CA ILE A 186 4.66 -12.34 -3.56
C ILE A 186 4.90 -12.00 -5.04
N GLU A 187 5.79 -11.06 -5.31
CA GLU A 187 6.14 -10.66 -6.69
C GLU A 187 6.80 -11.80 -7.48
N GLU A 188 7.76 -12.49 -6.86
CA GLU A 188 8.37 -13.70 -7.45
C GLU A 188 7.30 -14.75 -7.76
N LYS A 189 6.40 -15.02 -6.80
CA LYS A 189 5.32 -15.98 -6.96
C LYS A 189 4.35 -15.58 -8.07
N TYR A 190 3.97 -14.31 -8.14
CA TYR A 190 3.11 -13.80 -9.21
C TYR A 190 3.71 -14.04 -10.59
N ILE A 191 5.02 -13.80 -10.76
CA ILE A 191 5.72 -14.05 -12.03
C ILE A 191 5.71 -15.55 -12.37
N GLU A 192 5.94 -16.43 -11.39
CA GLU A 192 5.85 -17.89 -11.59
C GLU A 192 4.45 -18.31 -12.04
N LEU A 193 3.42 -17.88 -11.32
CA LEU A 193 2.02 -18.22 -11.63
C LEU A 193 1.60 -17.68 -13.00
N LYS A 194 2.02 -16.47 -13.35
CA LYS A 194 1.79 -15.89 -14.67
C LYS A 194 2.41 -16.73 -15.78
N ASN A 195 3.65 -17.19 -15.61
CA ASN A 195 4.30 -18.06 -16.57
C ASN A 195 3.58 -19.42 -16.72
N ILE A 196 3.02 -19.96 -15.63
CA ILE A 196 2.22 -21.19 -15.68
C ILE A 196 0.89 -20.93 -16.38
N SER A 197 0.21 -19.83 -16.05
CA SER A 197 -1.02 -19.37 -16.69
C SER A 197 -0.87 -19.28 -18.21
N GLU A 198 0.17 -18.59 -18.68
CA GLU A 198 0.47 -18.45 -20.11
C GLU A 198 0.69 -19.82 -20.78
N LYS A 199 1.34 -20.77 -20.10
CA LYS A 199 1.50 -22.14 -20.60
C LYS A 199 0.16 -22.85 -20.71
N ILE A 200 -0.71 -22.76 -19.69
CA ILE A 200 -2.04 -23.38 -19.69
C ILE A 200 -2.90 -22.82 -20.83
N GLN A 201 -2.91 -21.50 -20.99
CA GLN A 201 -3.70 -20.82 -22.02
C GLN A 201 -3.21 -21.16 -23.44
N ALA A 202 -1.90 -21.32 -23.62
CA ALA A 202 -1.30 -21.73 -24.88
C ALA A 202 -1.49 -23.23 -25.22
N LEU A 203 -2.02 -24.05 -24.31
CA LEU A 203 -2.26 -25.47 -24.59
C LEU A 203 -3.36 -25.62 -25.63
N GLU A 204 -3.00 -26.17 -26.78
CA GLU A 204 -3.95 -26.63 -27.79
C GLU A 204 -3.86 -28.15 -27.92
N TYR A 205 -4.93 -28.76 -28.44
CA TYR A 205 -4.86 -30.17 -28.79
C TYR A 205 -3.72 -30.42 -29.78
N LYS A 206 -2.74 -31.23 -29.35
CA LYS A 206 -1.65 -31.71 -30.21
C LYS A 206 -1.29 -33.14 -29.82
N PRO A 207 -1.21 -34.09 -30.77
CA PRO A 207 -0.74 -35.44 -30.49
C PRO A 207 0.65 -35.45 -29.85
N TRP A 208 0.88 -36.39 -28.93
CA TRP A 208 2.14 -36.49 -28.15
C TRP A 208 3.40 -36.50 -29.03
N LEU A 209 3.40 -37.27 -30.13
CA LEU A 209 4.55 -37.36 -31.05
C LEU A 209 4.90 -36.02 -31.70
N GLN A 210 3.90 -35.19 -31.97
CA GLN A 210 4.10 -33.87 -32.56
C GLN A 210 4.64 -32.88 -31.53
N ARG A 211 4.26 -33.03 -30.26
CA ARG A 211 4.84 -32.26 -29.15
C ARG A 211 6.31 -32.61 -28.87
N ILE A 212 6.69 -33.88 -28.93
CA ILE A 212 8.12 -34.27 -28.83
C ILE A 212 8.92 -33.64 -29.96
N LYS A 213 8.39 -33.70 -31.19
CA LYS A 213 9.04 -33.10 -32.35
C LYS A 213 9.23 -31.59 -32.16
N ASP A 214 8.20 -30.88 -31.70
CA ASP A 214 8.27 -29.44 -31.40
C ASP A 214 9.29 -29.14 -30.28
N TYR A 215 9.31 -29.94 -29.20
CA TYR A 215 10.26 -29.80 -28.09
C TYR A 215 11.72 -30.07 -28.51
N LEU A 216 11.95 -31.09 -29.34
CA LEU A 216 13.27 -31.37 -29.89
C LEU A 216 13.75 -30.24 -30.79
N TYR A 217 12.85 -29.64 -31.59
CA TYR A 217 13.18 -28.47 -32.40
C TYR A 217 13.46 -27.22 -31.56
N SER A 218 12.70 -26.97 -30.49
CA SER A 218 12.99 -25.84 -29.60
C SER A 218 14.33 -26.01 -28.88
N LEU A 219 14.65 -27.23 -28.42
CA LEU A 219 15.96 -27.55 -27.85
C LEU A 219 17.10 -27.30 -28.86
N ALA A 220 16.92 -27.75 -30.11
CA ALA A 220 17.89 -27.50 -31.17
C ALA A 220 18.06 -26.00 -31.46
N ALA A 221 16.96 -25.23 -31.45
CA ALA A 221 17.01 -23.78 -31.63
C ALA A 221 17.80 -23.08 -30.53
N VAL A 222 17.60 -23.45 -29.26
CA VAL A 222 18.36 -22.91 -28.12
C VAL A 222 19.85 -23.25 -28.24
N ALA A 223 20.18 -24.49 -28.62
CA ALA A 223 21.57 -24.90 -28.84
C ALA A 223 22.25 -24.09 -29.96
N MET A 224 21.54 -23.80 -31.06
CA MET A 224 22.06 -22.96 -32.15
C MET A 224 22.32 -21.51 -31.70
N ILE A 225 21.44 -20.93 -30.88
CA ILE A 225 21.64 -19.58 -30.32
C ILE A 225 22.88 -19.54 -29.41
N LEU A 226 23.06 -20.54 -28.54
CA LEU A 226 24.23 -20.63 -27.67
C LEU A 226 25.53 -20.81 -28.46
N LEU A 227 25.53 -21.63 -29.51
CA LEU A 227 26.68 -21.77 -30.42
C LEU A 227 27.02 -20.45 -31.12
N PHE A 228 26.00 -19.69 -31.54
CA PHE A 228 26.19 -18.38 -32.15
C PHE A 228 26.78 -17.36 -31.16
N LEU A 229 26.28 -17.31 -29.92
CA LEU A 229 26.82 -16.44 -28.86
C LEU A 229 28.28 -16.79 -28.52
N ASN A 230 28.60 -18.07 -28.39
CA ASN A 230 29.97 -18.53 -28.17
C ASN A 230 30.90 -18.18 -29.32
N MET A 231 30.42 -18.29 -30.58
CA MET A 231 31.18 -17.88 -31.76
C MET A 231 31.46 -16.37 -31.77
N LEU A 232 30.48 -15.54 -31.40
CA LEU A 232 30.66 -14.09 -31.28
C LEU A 232 31.67 -13.73 -30.19
N GLN A 233 31.59 -14.37 -29.02
CA GLN A 233 32.57 -14.17 -27.95
C GLN A 233 33.99 -14.57 -28.36
N ALA A 234 34.15 -15.69 -29.07
CA ALA A 234 35.43 -16.14 -29.60
C ALA A 234 36.01 -15.14 -30.61
N LYS A 235 35.19 -14.64 -31.55
CA LYS A 235 35.60 -13.60 -32.50
C LYS A 235 36.01 -12.29 -31.81
N LEU A 236 35.28 -11.87 -30.78
CA LEU A 236 35.62 -10.68 -29.99
C LEU A 236 36.94 -10.85 -29.23
N LYS A 237 37.21 -12.03 -28.66
CA LYS A 237 38.50 -12.33 -28.01
C LYS A 237 39.65 -12.33 -29.02
N ALA A 238 39.46 -12.95 -30.18
CA ALA A 238 40.45 -12.96 -31.25
C ALA A 238 40.76 -11.54 -31.76
N LEU A 239 39.74 -10.70 -31.91
CA LEU A 239 39.92 -9.29 -32.29
C LEU A 239 40.65 -8.47 -31.22
N LYS A 240 40.37 -8.70 -29.93
CA LYS A 240 41.10 -8.07 -28.83
C LYS A 240 42.58 -8.50 -28.82
N GLN A 241 42.85 -9.79 -28.96
CA GLN A 241 44.23 -10.30 -29.06
C GLN A 241 44.96 -9.78 -30.29
N ALA A 242 44.31 -9.73 -31.46
CA ALA A 242 44.89 -9.16 -32.67
C ALA A 242 45.22 -7.68 -32.49
N ARG A 243 44.36 -6.92 -31.81
CA ARG A 243 44.58 -5.50 -31.49
C ARG A 243 45.74 -5.31 -30.51
N GLU A 244 45.86 -6.14 -29.49
CA GLU A 244 46.99 -6.11 -28.54
C GLU A 244 48.31 -6.48 -29.23
N ASN A 245 48.31 -7.50 -30.09
CA ASN A 245 49.48 -7.89 -30.86
C ASN A 245 49.89 -6.79 -31.86
N ALA A 246 48.94 -6.17 -32.55
CA ALA A 246 49.21 -5.03 -33.43
C ALA A 246 49.78 -3.82 -32.66
N LYS A 247 49.30 -3.57 -31.43
CA LYS A 247 49.84 -2.52 -30.55
C LYS A 247 51.29 -2.82 -30.14
N LYS A 248 51.58 -4.06 -29.74
CA LYS A 248 52.96 -4.50 -29.41
C LYS A 248 53.88 -4.41 -30.62
N LEU A 249 53.41 -4.78 -31.81
CA LEU A 249 54.19 -4.68 -33.04
C LEU A 249 54.52 -3.22 -33.39
N ARG A 250 53.55 -2.32 -33.17
CA ARG A 250 53.73 -0.87 -33.37
C ARG A 250 54.71 -0.26 -32.36
N GLU A 251 54.63 -0.67 -31.10
CA GLU A 251 55.60 -0.27 -30.05
C GLU A 251 57.02 -0.79 -30.33
N MET A 252 57.16 -1.94 -31.00
CA MET A 252 58.46 -2.45 -31.45
C MET A 252 59.01 -1.66 -32.66
N MET A 253 58.15 -1.29 -33.62
CA MET A 253 58.54 -0.45 -34.76
C MET A 253 58.89 0.99 -34.36
N ASP A 254 58.19 1.56 -33.38
CA ASP A 254 58.51 2.91 -32.87
C ASP A 254 59.82 2.95 -32.07
N LYS A 255 60.26 1.80 -31.51
CA LYS A 255 61.57 1.69 -30.83
C LYS A 255 62.73 1.63 -31.82
N ASP A 256 62.57 1.03 -33.00
CA ASP A 256 63.60 1.02 -34.04
C ASP A 256 63.78 2.38 -34.73
N ASN A 257 62.79 3.29 -34.65
CA ASN A 257 62.86 4.61 -35.26
C ASN A 257 63.50 5.71 -34.39
N ASN A 258 63.86 5.42 -33.13
CA ASN A 258 64.44 6.41 -32.20
C ASN A 258 65.97 6.29 -32.01
N ASP A 259 66.64 5.44 -32.80
CA ASP A 259 68.11 5.32 -32.83
C ASP A 259 68.71 6.11 -34.01
N TYR A 260 68.40 7.41 -34.09
CA TYR A 260 69.23 8.35 -34.87
C TYR A 260 70.11 9.15 -33.90
N PRO A 261 71.45 9.06 -34.00
CA PRO A 261 72.33 9.80 -33.12
C PRO A 261 72.25 11.29 -33.46
N THR A 262 71.84 12.12 -32.49
CA THR A 262 72.01 13.57 -32.57
C THR A 262 73.49 13.93 -32.43
N ILE A 263 73.96 14.78 -33.36
CA ILE A 263 75.34 15.30 -33.51
C ILE A 263 75.78 16.08 -32.26
#